data_AF-A0A1I1EFC1-F1
#
_entry.id   AF-A0A1I1EFC1-F1
#
_cell.length_a   1.000
_cell.length_b   1.000
_cell.length_c   1.000
_cell.angle_alpha   90.00
_cell.angle_beta   90.00
_cell.angle_gamma   90.00
#
_symmetry.space_group_name_H-M   'P 1'
#
loop_
_entity.id
_entity.type
_entity.pdbx_description
1 polymer ?
#
loop_
_entity_poly.entity_id
_entity_poly.type
_entity_poly.pdbx_seq_one_letter_code
_entity_poly.pdbx_strand_id
1 'polypeptide(L)'
;MCAWDLRRNEVASLHDSPFERDGDDPHITFDERKNGPGTVALIYGGEALSERIDQLERREEWSGYLFPSRQSATGHITGGTVQARFKRLAEQVNVRVYGEEPTSKMGRRFWYTMYNQAMNDLLKNLDVIAAERGSSDPSVVLKNYLSEYERREYRREFMRKRLVEVFAWTDRI
;
A
#
# COMPACT_ATOMS: atom_id res chain seq x y z
N MET A 1 2.94 5.20 0.72
CA MET A 1 1.57 5.76 0.86
C MET A 1 0.64 5.25 -0.23
N CYS A 2 0.85 5.63 -1.50
CA CYS A 2 -0.10 5.33 -2.59
C CYS A 2 -0.25 3.84 -2.93
N ALA A 3 0.71 3.00 -2.52
CA ALA A 3 0.67 1.54 -2.73
C ALA A 3 0.09 0.75 -1.53
N TRP A 4 -0.03 1.35 -0.34
CA TRP A 4 -0.26 0.63 0.92
C TRP A 4 -1.39 1.24 1.79
N ASP A 5 -2.20 2.16 1.25
CA ASP A 5 -3.24 2.91 1.99
C ASP A 5 -2.79 3.59 3.31
N LEU A 6 -1.49 3.82 3.50
CA LEU A 6 -1.00 4.39 4.74
C LEU A 6 -1.31 5.88 4.84
N ARG A 7 -1.77 6.32 6.01
CA ARG A 7 -1.89 7.72 6.39
C ARG A 7 -0.50 8.34 6.52
N ARG A 8 -0.40 9.65 6.31
CA ARG A 8 0.86 10.39 6.45
C ARG A 8 1.54 10.18 7.81
N ASN A 9 0.76 10.07 8.89
CA ASN A 9 1.31 9.83 10.22
C ASN A 9 1.81 8.40 10.37
N GLU A 10 1.10 7.41 9.81
CA GLU A 10 1.53 6.01 9.81
C GLU A 10 2.82 5.84 9.01
N VAL A 11 2.94 6.51 7.85
CA VAL A 11 4.20 6.52 7.08
C VAL A 11 5.33 7.19 7.84
N ALA A 12 5.04 8.29 8.52
CA ALA A 12 6.05 9.02 9.28
C ALA A 12 6.63 8.16 10.42
N SER A 13 5.80 7.32 11.05
CA SER A 13 6.17 6.47 12.17
C SER A 13 6.47 5.01 11.77
N LEU A 14 6.72 4.72 10.48
CA LEU A 14 7.08 3.36 10.08
C LEU A 14 8.40 2.95 10.72
N HIS A 15 8.33 1.93 11.56
CA HIS A 15 9.44 1.23 12.20
C HIS A 15 9.69 -0.10 11.46
N ASP A 16 10.88 -0.65 11.52
CA ASP A 16 11.27 -1.90 10.82
C ASP A 16 10.65 -3.18 11.42
N SER A 17 10.53 -3.24 12.74
CA SER A 17 9.95 -4.37 13.48
C SER A 17 8.59 -4.90 13.00
N PRO A 18 7.60 -4.09 12.59
CA PRO A 18 6.30 -4.60 12.11
C PRO A 18 6.32 -5.21 10.70
N PHE A 19 7.44 -5.21 9.97
CA PHE A 19 7.50 -5.68 8.60
C PHE A 19 7.77 -7.19 8.51
N GLU A 20 6.76 -7.94 8.06
CA GLU A 20 6.94 -9.29 7.55
C GLU A 20 7.27 -9.19 6.06
N ARG A 21 8.55 -9.35 5.70
CA ARG A 21 9.06 -9.09 4.34
C ARG A 21 9.19 -10.36 3.48
N ASP A 22 9.34 -11.50 4.14
CA ASP A 22 9.61 -12.78 3.48
C ASP A 22 8.34 -13.60 3.27
N GLY A 23 8.41 -14.56 2.35
CA GLY A 23 7.30 -15.47 2.02
C GLY A 23 6.24 -14.88 1.09
N ASP A 24 5.11 -15.60 0.95
CA ASP A 24 4.06 -15.27 -0.03
C ASP A 24 3.10 -14.16 0.43
N ASP A 25 3.16 -13.77 1.71
CA ASP A 25 2.28 -12.77 2.34
C ASP A 25 3.04 -11.63 3.02
N PRO A 26 3.86 -10.86 2.28
CA PRO A 26 4.57 -9.75 2.87
C PRO A 26 3.60 -8.66 3.32
N HIS A 27 3.70 -8.22 4.57
CA HIS A 27 2.77 -7.27 5.18
C HIS A 27 3.41 -6.46 6.32
N ILE A 28 2.71 -5.40 6.72
CA ILE A 28 3.01 -4.60 7.91
C ILE A 28 1.93 -4.87 8.95
N THR A 29 2.33 -5.20 10.17
CA THR A 29 1.41 -5.33 11.31
C THR A 29 1.33 -4.02 12.08
N PHE A 30 0.12 -3.55 12.37
CA PHE A 30 -0.09 -2.40 13.24
C PHE A 30 -0.89 -2.82 14.45
N ASP A 31 -0.29 -2.72 15.64
CA ASP A 31 -0.97 -2.97 16.91
C ASP A 31 -1.93 -1.82 17.26
N GLU A 32 -1.60 -0.59 16.87
CA GLU A 32 -2.42 0.59 17.13
C GLU A 32 -2.68 1.39 15.85
N ARG A 33 -3.95 1.55 15.49
CA ARG A 33 -4.40 2.51 14.45
C ARG A 33 -5.71 3.16 14.87
N LYS A 34 -6.07 4.24 14.17
CA LYS A 34 -7.34 4.96 14.35
C LYS A 34 -8.58 4.05 14.36
N ASN A 35 -8.56 2.94 13.63
CA ASN A 35 -9.68 2.02 13.48
C ASN A 35 -9.42 0.64 14.13
N GLY A 36 -8.50 0.58 15.11
CA GLY A 36 -8.05 -0.66 15.73
C GLY A 36 -6.83 -1.30 15.03
N PRO A 37 -6.28 -2.38 15.62
CA PRO A 37 -5.16 -3.12 15.04
C PRO A 37 -5.48 -3.64 13.63
N GLY A 38 -4.45 -3.90 12.83
CA GLY A 38 -4.64 -4.55 11.54
C GLY A 38 -3.39 -4.64 10.69
N THR A 39 -3.46 -5.42 9.63
CA THR A 39 -2.35 -5.64 8.71
C THR A 39 -2.54 -4.87 7.41
N VAL A 40 -1.42 -4.51 6.79
CA VAL A 40 -1.37 -3.84 5.48
C VAL A 40 -0.45 -4.65 4.57
N ALA A 41 -0.98 -5.19 3.48
CA ALA A 41 -0.19 -5.96 2.53
C ALA A 41 0.85 -5.07 1.81
N LEU A 42 2.08 -5.59 1.70
CA LEU A 42 3.19 -4.97 0.95
C LEU A 42 3.11 -5.40 -0.52
N ILE A 43 2.16 -4.82 -1.24
CA ILE A 43 1.82 -5.27 -2.60
C ILE A 43 2.84 -4.82 -3.66
N TYR A 44 3.45 -3.64 -3.45
CA TYR A 44 4.42 -3.02 -4.37
C TYR A 44 5.54 -2.34 -3.57
N GLY A 45 6.74 -2.24 -4.18
CA GLY A 45 7.87 -1.51 -3.60
C GLY A 45 8.62 -2.26 -2.49
N GLY A 46 8.49 -3.59 -2.44
CA GLY A 46 9.21 -4.44 -1.48
C GLY A 46 10.73 -4.33 -1.61
N GLU A 47 11.26 -4.34 -2.83
CA GLU A 47 12.70 -4.18 -3.08
C GLU A 47 13.22 -2.83 -2.59
N ALA A 48 12.55 -1.72 -2.94
CA ALA A 48 12.92 -0.38 -2.49
C ALA A 48 12.84 -0.23 -0.96
N LEU A 49 11.89 -0.93 -0.31
CA LEU A 49 11.81 -1.00 1.14
C LEU A 49 13.00 -1.77 1.74
N SER A 50 13.31 -2.96 1.21
CA SER A 50 14.46 -3.75 1.68
C SER A 50 15.77 -2.99 1.49
N GLU A 51 16.01 -2.40 0.32
CA GLU A 51 17.21 -1.60 0.09
C GLU A 51 17.30 -0.41 1.07
N ARG A 52 16.16 0.24 1.35
CA ARG A 52 16.11 1.32 2.33
C ARG A 52 16.48 0.84 3.73
N ILE A 53 15.99 -0.32 4.15
CA ILE A 53 16.33 -0.93 5.44
C ILE A 53 17.82 -1.26 5.47
N ASP A 54 18.36 -1.93 4.45
CA ASP A 54 19.77 -2.29 4.36
C ASP A 54 20.70 -1.06 4.42
N GLN A 55 20.29 0.06 3.83
CA GLN A 55 21.02 1.34 3.90
C GLN A 55 20.97 1.97 5.31
N LEU A 56 19.91 1.71 6.07
CA LEU A 56 19.73 2.24 7.41
C LEU A 56 20.45 1.37 8.45
N GLU A 57 20.40 0.04 8.33
CA GLU A 57 21.12 -0.93 9.17
C GLU A 57 22.64 -0.70 9.17
N ARG A 58 23.18 -0.21 8.04
CA ARG A 58 24.59 0.17 7.92
C ARG A 58 25.00 1.41 8.73
N ARG A 59 24.05 2.09 9.39
CA ARG A 59 24.32 3.28 10.22
C ARG A 59 24.48 2.85 11.67
N GLU A 60 25.54 3.32 12.32
CA GLU A 60 25.86 2.99 13.72
C GLU A 60 24.74 3.34 14.73
N GLU A 61 23.93 4.36 14.44
CA GLU A 61 22.87 4.85 15.34
C GLU A 61 21.47 4.82 14.69
N TRP A 62 21.12 3.74 13.99
CA TRP A 62 19.77 3.64 13.43
C TRP A 62 18.73 3.34 14.51
N SER A 63 17.69 4.19 14.58
CA SER A 63 16.59 4.08 15.54
C SER A 63 15.46 3.13 15.12
N GLY A 64 15.67 2.28 14.10
CA GLY A 64 14.65 1.38 13.54
C GLY A 64 13.56 2.05 12.69
N TYR A 65 13.42 3.38 12.74
CA TYR A 65 12.48 4.10 11.88
C TYR A 65 12.97 4.21 10.42
N LEU A 66 12.10 3.96 9.44
CA LEU A 66 12.41 4.14 8.02
C LEU A 66 12.74 5.60 7.65
N PHE A 67 12.15 6.54 8.39
CA PHE A 67 12.34 7.98 8.21
C PHE A 67 12.80 8.64 9.51
N PRO A 68 14.04 8.36 9.96
CA PRO A 68 14.54 8.85 11.24
C PRO A 68 14.77 10.37 11.18
N SER A 69 14.62 11.03 12.32
CA SER A 69 14.87 12.47 12.47
C SER A 69 15.47 12.78 13.83
N ARG A 70 16.73 13.26 13.84
CA ARG A 70 17.40 13.72 15.06
C ARG A 70 16.79 14.99 15.66
N GLN A 71 16.02 15.74 14.86
CA GLN A 71 15.37 16.99 15.29
C GLN A 71 13.97 16.77 15.86
N SER A 72 13.44 15.54 15.79
CA SER A 72 12.11 15.22 16.31
C SER A 72 12.22 14.51 17.64
N ALA A 73 11.43 14.92 18.64
CA ALA A 73 11.34 14.23 19.92
C ALA A 73 10.84 12.79 19.79
N THR A 74 10.08 12.47 18.75
CA THR A 74 9.62 11.10 18.47
C THR A 74 10.69 10.24 17.77
N GLY A 75 11.85 10.80 17.42
CA GLY A 75 12.93 10.09 16.72
C GLY A 75 12.70 9.87 15.22
N HIS A 76 11.55 10.27 14.68
CA HIS A 76 11.19 10.15 13.27
C HIS A 76 10.56 11.44 12.72
N ILE A 77 10.49 11.58 11.39
CA ILE A 77 9.86 12.77 10.77
C ILE A 77 8.39 12.91 11.17
N THR A 78 7.79 14.08 10.96
CA THR A 78 6.36 14.28 11.21
C THR A 78 5.52 13.92 9.97
N GLY A 79 4.21 13.68 10.16
CA GLY A 79 3.28 13.56 9.04
C GLY A 79 3.18 14.83 8.18
N GLY A 80 3.47 16.00 8.76
CA GLY A 80 3.61 17.25 8.01
C GLY A 80 4.78 17.22 7.05
N THR A 81 5.92 16.69 7.48
CA THR A 81 7.11 16.47 6.63
C THR A 81 6.81 15.51 5.49
N VAL A 82 6.07 14.42 5.74
CA VAL A 82 5.62 13.49 4.68
C VAL A 82 4.74 14.20 3.65
N GLN A 83 3.77 15.00 4.11
CA GLN A 83 2.91 15.78 3.22
C GLN A 83 3.70 16.79 2.38
N ALA A 84 4.68 17.48 2.97
CA ALA A 84 5.51 18.44 2.27
C ALA A 84 6.40 17.77 1.22
N ARG A 85 6.99 16.61 1.53
CA ARG A 85 7.77 15.82 0.56
C ARG A 85 6.91 15.35 -0.61
N PHE A 86 5.69 14.90 -0.33
CA PHE A 86 4.74 14.48 -1.37
C PHE A 86 4.39 15.62 -2.32
N LYS A 87 4.06 16.80 -1.78
CA LYS A 87 3.77 18.01 -2.55
C LYS A 87 4.94 18.42 -3.43
N ARG A 88 6.13 18.51 -2.83
CA ARG A 88 7.36 18.84 -3.55
C ARG A 88 7.61 17.90 -4.73
N LEU A 89 7.41 16.59 -4.55
CA LEU A 89 7.55 15.63 -5.64
C LEU A 89 6.55 15.95 -6.77
N ALA A 90 5.28 16.19 -6.44
CA ALA A 90 4.27 16.53 -7.43
C ALA A 90 4.54 17.87 -8.15
N GLU A 91 5.09 18.86 -7.45
CA GLU A 91 5.55 20.11 -8.03
C GLU A 91 6.73 19.90 -8.99
N GLN A 92 7.73 19.11 -8.58
CA GLN A 92 8.92 18.80 -9.39
C GLN A 92 8.58 18.15 -10.73
N VAL A 93 7.57 17.27 -10.73
CA VAL A 93 7.09 16.61 -11.96
C VAL A 93 5.90 17.34 -12.60
N ASN A 94 5.55 18.53 -12.13
CA ASN A 94 4.43 19.36 -12.60
C ASN A 94 3.09 18.60 -12.74
N VAL A 95 2.79 17.71 -11.79
CA VAL A 95 1.54 16.94 -11.80
C VAL A 95 0.43 17.72 -11.09
N ARG A 96 -0.77 17.64 -11.66
CA ARG A 96 -2.01 18.17 -11.09
C ARG A 96 -3.09 17.10 -11.13
N VAL A 97 -3.94 17.07 -10.12
CA VAL A 97 -5.09 16.17 -10.03
C VAL A 97 -6.34 17.03 -9.96
N TYR A 98 -7.18 16.96 -11.00
CA TYR A 98 -8.34 17.87 -11.18
C TYR A 98 -7.95 19.36 -11.14
N GLY A 99 -6.78 19.70 -11.69
CA GLY A 99 -6.25 21.07 -11.71
C GLY A 99 -5.59 21.51 -10.39
N GLU A 100 -5.68 20.72 -9.32
CA GLU A 100 -5.11 21.05 -8.02
C GLU A 100 -3.77 20.37 -7.75
N GLU A 101 -3.00 20.93 -6.81
CA GLU A 101 -1.81 20.30 -6.29
C GLU A 101 -2.16 18.98 -5.56
N PRO A 102 -1.56 17.84 -5.94
CA PRO A 102 -1.83 16.56 -5.30
C PRO A 102 -1.51 16.54 -3.79
N THR A 103 -2.38 15.89 -3.02
CA THR A 103 -2.17 15.69 -1.57
C THR A 103 -1.99 14.22 -1.20
N SER A 104 -1.39 13.93 -0.03
CA SER A 104 -1.29 12.55 0.46
C SER A 104 -2.65 11.86 0.60
N LYS A 105 -3.72 12.63 0.90
CA LYS A 105 -5.10 12.14 0.93
C LYS A 105 -5.58 11.70 -0.44
N MET A 106 -5.23 12.42 -1.50
CA MET A 106 -5.51 12.00 -2.88
C MET A 106 -4.76 10.71 -3.24
N GLY A 107 -3.52 10.53 -2.75
CA GLY A 107 -2.79 9.27 -2.89
C GLY A 107 -3.50 8.07 -2.24
N ARG A 108 -4.11 8.26 -1.07
CA ARG A 108 -4.96 7.22 -0.45
C ARG A 108 -6.25 6.97 -1.23
N ARG A 109 -6.89 8.03 -1.74
CA ARG A 109 -8.07 7.90 -2.61
C ARG A 109 -7.74 7.10 -3.87
N PHE A 110 -6.59 7.36 -4.48
CA PHE A 110 -6.07 6.57 -5.59
C PHE A 110 -5.99 5.08 -5.22
N TRP A 111 -5.39 4.74 -4.08
CA TRP A 111 -5.32 3.34 -3.63
C TRP A 111 -6.70 2.69 -3.52
N TYR A 112 -7.68 3.35 -2.89
CA TYR A 112 -9.05 2.84 -2.80
C TYR A 112 -9.71 2.66 -4.16
N THR A 113 -9.49 3.59 -5.09
CA THR A 113 -9.97 3.46 -6.47
C THR A 113 -9.36 2.23 -7.14
N MET A 114 -8.05 2.02 -7.00
CA MET A 114 -7.38 0.85 -7.56
C MET A 114 -7.89 -0.46 -6.96
N TYR A 115 -8.09 -0.48 -5.63
CA TYR A 115 -8.63 -1.60 -4.88
C TYR A 115 -10.04 -1.97 -5.31
N ASN A 116 -10.96 -1.00 -5.37
CA ASN A 116 -12.34 -1.27 -5.77
C ASN A 116 -12.42 -1.81 -7.21
N GLN A 117 -11.61 -1.28 -8.11
CA GLN A 117 -11.53 -1.77 -9.48
C GLN A 117 -10.97 -3.20 -9.54
N ALA A 118 -9.89 -3.50 -8.80
CA ALA A 118 -9.35 -4.86 -8.69
C ALA A 118 -10.39 -5.86 -8.13
N MET A 119 -11.17 -5.44 -7.13
CA MET A 119 -12.26 -6.25 -6.58
C MET A 119 -13.39 -6.48 -7.59
N ASN A 120 -13.75 -5.46 -8.37
CA ASN A 120 -14.76 -5.61 -9.41
C ASN A 120 -14.30 -6.58 -10.52
N ASP A 121 -13.02 -6.53 -10.89
CA ASP A 121 -12.47 -7.44 -11.89
C ASP A 121 -12.41 -8.89 -11.36
N LEU A 122 -12.07 -9.07 -10.08
CA LEU A 122 -12.15 -10.37 -9.42
C LEU A 122 -13.60 -10.91 -9.41
N LEU A 123 -14.59 -10.08 -9.04
CA LEU A 123 -15.99 -10.49 -9.04
C LEU A 123 -16.44 -10.91 -10.45
N LYS A 124 -16.20 -10.09 -11.48
CA LYS A 124 -16.56 -10.45 -12.87
C LYS A 124 -15.96 -11.78 -13.33
N ASN A 125 -14.73 -12.11 -12.91
CA ASN A 125 -14.13 -13.40 -13.24
C ASN A 125 -14.84 -14.56 -12.53
N LEU A 126 -15.32 -14.34 -11.30
CA LEU A 126 -16.11 -15.32 -10.57
C LEU A 126 -17.54 -15.46 -11.11
N ASP A 127 -18.13 -14.41 -11.70
CA ASP A 127 -19.45 -14.47 -12.36
C ASP A 127 -19.46 -15.53 -13.47
N VAL A 128 -18.37 -15.62 -14.25
CA VAL A 128 -18.23 -16.63 -15.32
C VAL A 128 -18.31 -18.04 -14.73
N ILE A 129 -17.60 -18.28 -13.63
CA ILE A 129 -17.58 -19.57 -12.93
C ILE A 129 -18.95 -19.87 -12.27
N ALA A 130 -19.61 -18.84 -11.73
CA ALA A 130 -20.92 -18.95 -11.08
C ALA A 130 -22.05 -19.25 -12.09
N ALA A 131 -22.00 -18.63 -13.27
CA ALA A 131 -22.94 -18.86 -14.35
C ALA A 131 -22.88 -20.31 -14.88
N GLU A 132 -21.70 -20.92 -14.93
CA GLU A 132 -21.53 -22.35 -15.26
C GLU A 132 -22.13 -23.30 -14.22
N ARG A 133 -22.40 -22.83 -13.00
CA ARG A 133 -22.90 -23.65 -11.88
C ARG A 133 -24.24 -23.21 -11.29
N GLY A 134 -24.94 -22.28 -11.93
CA GLY A 134 -26.32 -21.90 -11.57
C GLY A 134 -26.46 -21.10 -10.28
N SER A 135 -25.43 -20.38 -9.83
CA SER A 135 -25.50 -19.49 -8.66
C SER A 135 -25.67 -18.03 -9.07
N SER A 136 -26.57 -17.29 -8.41
CA SER A 136 -27.03 -15.97 -8.85
C SER A 136 -26.36 -14.77 -8.15
N ASP A 137 -25.44 -14.98 -7.20
CA ASP A 137 -24.74 -13.86 -6.52
C ASP A 137 -23.21 -14.11 -6.41
N PRO A 138 -22.41 -13.39 -7.19
CA PRO A 138 -20.95 -13.49 -7.18
C PRO A 138 -20.28 -13.12 -5.85
N SER A 139 -20.89 -12.21 -5.09
CA SER A 139 -20.38 -11.82 -3.77
C SER A 139 -20.56 -12.94 -2.74
N VAL A 140 -21.62 -13.74 -2.91
CA VAL A 140 -21.89 -14.96 -2.15
C VAL A 140 -20.95 -16.08 -2.60
N VAL A 141 -20.65 -16.19 -3.90
CA VAL A 141 -19.64 -17.13 -4.41
C VAL A 141 -18.26 -16.82 -3.85
N LEU A 142 -17.80 -15.57 -3.91
CA LEU A 142 -16.54 -15.15 -3.28
C LEU A 142 -16.50 -15.56 -1.80
N LYS A 143 -17.61 -15.35 -1.07
CA LYS A 143 -17.72 -15.68 0.36
C LYS A 143 -17.83 -17.18 0.68
N ASN A 144 -18.39 -17.98 -0.23
CA ASN A 144 -18.70 -19.38 0.05
C ASN A 144 -17.73 -20.36 -0.62
N TYR A 145 -17.02 -19.94 -1.68
CA TYR A 145 -16.09 -20.78 -2.44
C TYR A 145 -14.63 -20.55 -2.12
N LEU A 146 -14.28 -19.36 -1.62
CA LEU A 146 -12.91 -19.05 -1.26
C LEU A 146 -12.78 -18.90 0.25
N SER A 147 -11.77 -19.55 0.80
CA SER A 147 -11.28 -19.28 2.15
C SER A 147 -10.81 -17.82 2.27
N GLU A 148 -10.71 -17.29 3.50
CA GLU A 148 -10.15 -15.95 3.73
C GLU A 148 -8.71 -15.83 3.21
N TYR A 149 -7.93 -16.92 3.29
CA TYR A 149 -6.59 -17.00 2.74
C TYR A 149 -6.61 -16.81 1.21
N GLU A 150 -7.39 -17.60 0.48
CA GLU A 150 -7.50 -17.48 -0.99
C GLU A 150 -7.99 -16.09 -1.40
N ARG A 151 -8.98 -15.53 -0.70
CA ARG A 151 -9.42 -14.15 -0.99
C ARG A 151 -8.31 -13.14 -0.76
N ARG A 152 -7.48 -13.31 0.29
CA ARG A 152 -6.33 -12.45 0.53
C ARG A 152 -5.31 -12.59 -0.59
N GLU A 153 -5.02 -13.81 -1.07
CA GLU A 153 -4.13 -14.06 -2.22
C GLU A 153 -4.63 -13.35 -3.48
N TYR A 154 -5.86 -13.61 -3.90
CA TYR A 154 -6.44 -12.99 -5.10
C TYR A 154 -6.45 -11.46 -5.02
N ARG A 155 -6.81 -10.90 -3.86
CA ARG A 155 -6.76 -9.44 -3.65
C ARG A 155 -5.36 -8.89 -3.86
N ARG A 156 -4.33 -9.55 -3.33
CA ARG A 156 -2.93 -9.14 -3.50
C ARG A 156 -2.49 -9.26 -4.95
N GLU A 157 -2.82 -10.34 -5.63
CA GLU A 157 -2.45 -10.58 -7.02
C GLU A 157 -3.05 -9.53 -7.97
N PHE A 158 -4.37 -9.33 -7.92
CA PHE A 158 -5.05 -8.36 -8.77
C PHE A 158 -4.57 -6.93 -8.49
N MET A 159 -4.36 -6.59 -7.21
CA MET A 159 -3.77 -5.31 -6.85
C MET A 159 -2.34 -5.17 -7.34
N ARG A 160 -1.51 -6.21 -7.23
CA ARG A 160 -0.12 -6.18 -7.69
C ARG A 160 -0.05 -5.91 -9.18
N LYS A 161 -0.81 -6.66 -9.98
CA LYS A 161 -0.88 -6.45 -11.44
C LYS A 161 -1.18 -4.99 -11.79
N ARG A 162 -2.18 -4.42 -11.13
CA ARG A 162 -2.61 -3.04 -11.38
C ARG A 162 -1.64 -1.98 -10.90
N LEU A 163 -1.02 -2.19 -9.73
CA LEU A 163 -0.03 -1.25 -9.21
C LEU A 163 1.26 -1.30 -10.03
N VAL A 164 1.67 -2.48 -10.53
CA VAL A 164 2.79 -2.62 -11.46
C VAL A 164 2.49 -1.86 -12.75
N GLU A 165 1.32 -2.02 -13.35
CA GLU A 165 0.93 -1.27 -14.55
C GLU A 165 1.02 0.26 -14.36
N VAL A 166 0.66 0.76 -13.17
CA VAL A 166 0.72 2.21 -12.88
C VAL A 166 2.14 2.69 -12.54
N PHE A 167 2.88 1.94 -11.74
CA PHE A 167 4.17 2.39 -11.19
C PHE A 167 5.39 1.97 -12.02
N ALA A 168 5.32 0.86 -12.76
CA ALA A 168 6.37 0.45 -13.69
C ALA A 168 6.27 1.20 -15.04
N TRP A 169 5.18 1.93 -15.29
CA TRP A 169 5.07 2.82 -16.45
C TRP A 169 6.18 3.89 -16.48
N THR A 170 6.75 4.22 -15.32
CA THR A 170 7.84 5.18 -15.15
C THR A 170 9.22 4.68 -15.64
N ASP A 171 9.42 3.37 -15.86
CA ASP A 171 10.70 2.82 -16.39
C ASP A 171 10.79 2.88 -17.93
N ARG A 172 9.78 3.47 -18.61
CA ARG A 172 9.72 3.60 -20.07
C ARG A 172 9.89 5.05 -20.58
N ILE A 173 10.30 5.99 -19.71
CA ILE A 173 10.51 7.41 -20.05
C ILE A 173 11.95 7.80 -19.75
#